data_AF-A0A3B9MKN3-F1
#
_entry.id   AF-A0A3B9MKN3-F1
#
_cell.length_a   1.000
_cell.length_b   1.000
_cell.length_c   1.000
_cell.angle_alpha   90.00
_cell.angle_beta   90.00
_cell.angle_gamma   90.00
#
_symmetry.space_group_name_H-M   'P 1'
#
loop_
_entity.id
_entity.type
_entity.pdbx_description
1 polymer ?
#
loop_
_entity_poly.entity_id
_entity_poly.type
_entity_poly.pdbx_seq_one_letter_code
_entity_poly.pdbx_strand_id
1 'polypeptide(L)'
;MRVNTRALLSATAIMLVLVIPSAAWAQHKHTPSGQKKAGMAGMKSEMSKMMKSPHHMLMTAHMKSMSEFARALRDQAVKPEALDVEFARAAVAELRHNLDAMEAIHQKHMQAM
;
A
#
# COMPACT_ATOMS: atom_id res chain seq x y z
N MET A 1 -12.48 -41.71 37.73
CA MET A 1 -12.74 -40.87 36.54
C MET A 1 -11.56 -39.94 36.33
N ARG A 2 -10.80 -40.10 35.23
CA ARG A 2 -9.68 -39.21 34.88
C ARG A 2 -10.24 -38.05 34.06
N VAL A 3 -10.13 -36.83 34.57
CA VAL A 3 -10.49 -35.61 33.87
C VAL A 3 -9.27 -35.17 33.05
N ASN A 4 -9.43 -35.08 31.73
CA ASN A 4 -8.36 -34.69 30.81
C ASN A 4 -8.03 -33.21 30.95
N THR A 5 -6.88 -32.90 31.55
CA THR A 5 -6.35 -31.56 31.83
C THR A 5 -5.83 -30.80 30.60
N ARG A 6 -6.09 -31.26 29.37
CA ARG A 6 -5.57 -30.65 28.14
C ARG A 6 -6.46 -29.56 27.53
N ALA A 7 -7.67 -29.36 28.03
CA ALA A 7 -8.63 -28.40 27.46
C ALA A 7 -8.66 -27.02 28.16
N LEU A 8 -7.80 -26.79 29.15
CA LEU A 8 -7.84 -25.60 30.02
C LEU A 8 -6.66 -24.63 29.84
N LEU A 9 -5.81 -24.84 28.83
CA LEU A 9 -4.61 -24.02 28.60
C LEU A 9 -4.71 -23.06 27.42
N SER A 10 -5.86 -22.96 26.74
CA SER A 10 -6.00 -22.11 25.54
C SER A 10 -6.66 -20.75 25.81
N ALA A 11 -7.04 -20.45 27.05
CA ALA A 11 -7.89 -19.29 27.37
C ALA A 11 -7.16 -18.13 28.11
N THR A 12 -5.83 -18.13 28.17
CA THR A 12 -5.04 -17.16 28.95
C THR A 12 -4.06 -16.31 28.11
N ALA A 13 -4.27 -16.17 26.80
CA ALA A 13 -3.40 -15.38 25.93
C ALA A 13 -3.99 -14.04 25.43
N ILE A 14 -5.21 -13.66 25.83
CA ILE A 14 -5.91 -12.48 25.25
C ILE A 14 -5.88 -11.23 26.17
N MET A 15 -5.41 -11.33 27.41
CA MET A 15 -5.48 -10.24 28.39
C MET A 15 -4.10 -9.65 28.75
N LEU A 16 -3.32 -9.16 27.78
CA LEU A 16 -2.03 -8.50 28.09
C LEU A 16 -1.53 -7.47 27.05
N VAL A 17 -2.41 -6.69 26.42
CA VAL A 17 -1.99 -5.53 25.57
C VAL A 17 -2.74 -4.24 25.90
N LEU A 18 -3.32 -4.13 27.10
CA LEU A 18 -4.19 -3.00 27.48
C LEU A 18 -3.63 -2.07 28.56
N VAL A 19 -2.31 -1.89 28.64
CA VAL A 19 -1.73 -0.82 29.48
C VAL A 19 -0.49 -0.22 28.80
N ILE A 20 -0.71 0.79 27.96
CA ILE A 20 0.33 1.80 27.68
C ILE A 20 -0.17 3.11 28.29
N PRO A 21 0.54 3.69 29.28
CA PRO A 21 0.19 4.99 29.83
C PRO A 21 0.41 6.09 28.78
N SER A 22 -0.65 6.79 28.41
CA SER A 22 -0.58 8.02 27.61
C SER A 22 0.01 9.16 28.44
N ALA A 23 1.33 9.14 28.63
CA ALA A 23 2.05 10.24 29.25
C ALA A 23 2.51 11.24 28.17
N ALA A 24 1.95 12.44 28.25
CA ALA A 24 2.56 13.72 27.89
C ALA A 24 2.97 13.94 26.42
N TRP A 25 2.05 14.51 25.64
CA TRP A 25 2.43 15.55 24.68
C TRP A 25 1.77 16.85 25.06
N ALA A 26 2.56 17.70 25.71
CA ALA A 26 2.24 19.10 25.93
C ALA A 26 1.92 19.75 24.58
N GLN A 27 0.70 20.25 24.43
CA GLN A 27 0.31 21.11 23.32
C GLN A 27 1.12 22.41 23.39
N HIS A 28 2.23 22.46 22.67
CA HIS A 28 2.89 23.71 22.33
C HIS A 28 1.93 24.48 21.41
N LYS A 29 1.26 25.51 21.96
CA LYS A 29 0.41 26.44 21.20
C LYS A 29 1.28 27.16 20.17
N HIS A 30 1.26 26.68 18.93
CA HIS A 30 1.68 27.49 17.79
C HIS A 30 0.59 28.51 17.51
N THR A 31 0.83 29.75 17.92
CA THR A 31 0.15 30.93 17.38
C THR A 31 0.35 30.95 15.85
N PRO A 32 -0.72 31.07 15.04
CA PRO A 32 -0.56 31.13 13.59
C PRO A 32 -0.13 32.56 13.24
N SER A 33 1.18 32.82 13.20
CA SER A 33 1.69 34.00 12.51
C SER A 33 1.40 33.85 11.01
N GLY A 34 0.78 34.88 10.45
CA GLY A 34 0.23 34.88 9.11
C GLY A 34 1.33 34.85 8.05
N GLN A 35 1.60 33.67 7.49
CA GLN A 35 2.38 33.49 6.25
C GLN A 35 2.18 32.06 5.71
N LYS A 36 0.97 31.67 5.29
CA LYS A 36 0.69 30.31 4.76
C LYS A 36 -0.16 30.24 3.48
N LYS A 37 -0.31 31.33 2.71
CA LYS A 37 -1.09 31.29 1.46
C LYS A 37 -0.25 31.15 0.19
N ALA A 38 0.98 31.66 0.17
CA ALA A 38 1.86 31.58 -1.01
C ALA A 38 2.41 30.15 -1.23
N GLY A 39 2.85 29.46 -0.16
CA GLY A 39 3.41 28.10 -0.26
C GLY A 39 2.41 27.04 -0.69
N MET A 40 1.14 27.16 -0.29
CA MET A 40 0.08 26.21 -0.65
C MET A 40 -0.29 26.28 -2.14
N ALA A 41 -0.27 27.48 -2.73
CA ALA A 41 -0.57 27.68 -4.14
C ALA A 41 0.57 27.19 -5.04
N GLY A 42 1.83 27.46 -4.64
CA GLY A 42 3.01 26.93 -5.31
C GLY A 42 3.05 25.40 -5.33
N MET A 43 2.82 24.78 -4.16
CA MET A 43 2.82 23.32 -4.03
C MET A 43 1.73 22.64 -4.87
N LYS A 44 0.53 23.24 -4.98
CA LYS A 44 -0.53 22.75 -5.87
C LYS A 44 -0.17 22.86 -7.35
N SER A 45 0.52 23.93 -7.74
CA SER A 45 0.96 24.15 -9.12
C SER A 45 2.02 23.13 -9.54
N GLU A 46 3.02 22.90 -8.70
CA GLU A 46 4.07 21.90 -8.92
C GLU A 46 3.50 20.48 -8.98
N MET A 47 2.60 20.13 -8.07
CA MET A 47 1.92 18.83 -8.08
C MET A 47 1.08 18.63 -9.35
N SER A 48 0.36 19.66 -9.81
CA SER A 48 -0.42 19.62 -11.05
C SER A 48 0.45 19.44 -12.30
N LYS A 49 1.64 20.06 -12.33
CA LYS A 49 2.61 19.85 -13.42
C LYS A 49 3.15 18.42 -13.44
N MET A 50 3.46 17.86 -12.26
CA MET A 50 3.93 16.48 -12.14
C MET A 50 2.89 15.47 -12.60
N MET A 51 1.61 15.67 -12.25
CA MET A 51 0.49 14.83 -12.70
C MET A 51 0.26 14.87 -14.22
N LYS A 52 0.70 15.94 -14.89
CA LYS A 52 0.64 16.09 -16.35
C LYS A 52 1.95 15.73 -17.04
N SER A 53 2.97 15.32 -16.29
CA SER A 53 4.23 14.90 -16.88
C SER A 53 4.04 13.61 -17.68
N PRO A 54 4.76 13.43 -18.81
CA PRO A 54 4.72 12.18 -19.56
C PRO A 54 5.04 10.95 -18.70
N HIS A 55 5.99 11.10 -17.77
CA HIS A 55 6.34 10.05 -16.79
C HIS A 55 5.13 9.59 -15.97
N HIS A 56 4.41 10.54 -15.35
CA HIS A 56 3.23 10.21 -14.55
C HIS A 56 2.10 9.61 -15.39
N MET A 57 1.86 10.12 -16.59
CA MET A 57 0.82 9.61 -17.48
C MET A 57 1.07 8.17 -17.89
N LEU A 58 2.31 7.85 -18.30
CA LEU A 58 2.71 6.50 -18.69
C LEU A 58 2.67 5.53 -17.50
N MET A 59 3.17 5.96 -16.34
CA MET A 59 3.15 5.14 -15.12
C MET A 59 1.72 4.82 -14.66
N THR A 60 0.82 5.81 -14.75
CA THR A 60 -0.60 5.63 -14.41
C THR A 60 -1.30 4.69 -15.39
N ALA A 61 -1.04 4.84 -16.69
CA ALA A 61 -1.61 3.94 -17.69
C ALA A 61 -1.16 2.48 -17.48
N HIS A 62 0.13 2.26 -17.21
CA HIS A 62 0.66 0.94 -16.92
C HIS A 62 0.06 0.34 -15.64
N MET A 63 0.00 1.12 -14.56
CA MET A 63 -0.69 0.71 -13.31
C MET A 63 -2.14 0.32 -13.54
N LYS A 64 -2.88 1.09 -14.34
CA LYS A 64 -4.28 0.79 -14.64
C LYS A 64 -4.40 -0.57 -15.32
N SER A 65 -3.61 -0.82 -16.37
CA SER A 65 -3.62 -2.10 -17.09
C SER A 65 -3.28 -3.28 -16.17
N MET A 66 -2.23 -3.16 -15.36
CA MET A 66 -1.88 -4.21 -14.38
C MET A 66 -2.99 -4.44 -13.35
N SER A 67 -3.64 -3.38 -12.87
CA SER A 67 -4.73 -3.50 -11.90
C SER A 67 -5.95 -4.22 -12.48
N GLU A 68 -6.25 -3.99 -13.76
CA GLU A 68 -7.33 -4.67 -14.47
C GLU A 68 -6.99 -6.15 -14.66
N PHE A 69 -5.76 -6.46 -15.06
CA PHE A 69 -5.28 -7.85 -15.18
C PHE A 69 -5.32 -8.59 -13.83
N ALA A 70 -4.80 -7.98 -12.76
CA ALA A 70 -4.78 -8.57 -11.42
C ALA A 70 -6.20 -8.84 -10.90
N ARG A 71 -7.16 -7.95 -11.18
CA ARG A 71 -8.58 -8.17 -10.87
C ARG A 71 -9.14 -9.35 -11.64
N ALA A 72 -8.91 -9.42 -12.95
CA ALA A 72 -9.35 -10.53 -13.77
C ALA A 72 -8.76 -11.86 -13.29
N LEU A 73 -7.47 -11.90 -12.98
CA LEU A 73 -6.80 -13.08 -12.44
C LEU A 73 -7.46 -13.55 -11.13
N ARG A 74 -7.70 -12.62 -10.19
CA ARG A 74 -8.41 -12.92 -8.94
C ARG A 74 -9.81 -13.46 -9.20
N ASP A 75 -10.57 -12.82 -10.09
CA ASP A 75 -11.96 -13.17 -10.37
C ASP A 75 -12.09 -14.55 -11.03
N GLN A 76 -11.07 -15.00 -11.76
CA GLN A 76 -11.00 -16.38 -12.26
C GLN A 76 -10.55 -17.35 -11.17
N ALA A 77 -9.57 -16.97 -10.34
CA ALA A 77 -9.03 -17.84 -9.28
C ALA A 77 -10.04 -18.20 -8.19
N VAL A 78 -11.12 -17.42 -8.01
CA VAL A 78 -12.19 -17.69 -7.02
C VAL A 78 -13.33 -18.56 -7.57
N LYS A 79 -13.31 -18.91 -8.86
CA LYS A 79 -14.36 -19.72 -9.48
C LYS A 79 -14.22 -21.20 -9.13
N PRO A 80 -15.31 -21.98 -9.22
CA PRO A 80 -15.28 -23.44 -9.01
C PRO A 80 -14.38 -24.17 -10.02
N GLU A 81 -14.24 -23.60 -11.22
CA GLU A 81 -13.28 -24.05 -12.22
C GLU A 81 -11.89 -23.57 -11.81
N ALA A 82 -11.03 -24.53 -11.45
CA ALA A 82 -9.68 -24.21 -11.02
C ALA A 82 -8.90 -23.60 -12.19
N LEU A 83 -8.35 -22.39 -11.97
CA LEU A 83 -7.30 -21.85 -12.82
C LEU A 83 -6.11 -22.82 -12.77
N ASP A 84 -5.48 -23.07 -13.92
CA ASP A 84 -4.24 -23.84 -13.95
C ASP A 84 -3.20 -23.19 -13.02
N VAL A 85 -2.59 -24.01 -12.14
CA VAL A 85 -1.71 -23.53 -11.07
C VAL A 85 -0.43 -22.93 -11.63
N GLU A 86 0.11 -23.53 -12.69
CA GLU A 86 1.33 -23.02 -13.33
C GLU A 86 1.06 -21.70 -14.05
N PHE A 87 -0.08 -21.59 -14.74
CA PHE A 87 -0.54 -20.33 -15.29
C PHE A 87 -0.72 -19.25 -14.22
N ALA A 88 -1.37 -19.59 -13.09
CA ALA A 88 -1.57 -18.65 -11.98
C ALA A 88 -0.23 -18.13 -11.43
N ARG A 89 0.74 -19.03 -11.23
CA ARG A 89 2.09 -18.68 -10.77
C ARG A 89 2.81 -17.78 -11.76
N ALA A 90 2.77 -18.11 -13.05
CA ALA A 90 3.38 -17.30 -14.10
C ALA A 90 2.75 -15.90 -14.17
N ALA A 91 1.42 -15.81 -14.09
CA ALA A 91 0.70 -14.53 -14.10
C ALA A 91 1.06 -13.64 -12.89
N VAL A 92 1.20 -14.22 -11.69
CA VAL A 92 1.65 -13.49 -10.50
C VAL A 92 3.12 -13.08 -10.60
N ALA A 93 3.98 -13.94 -11.14
CA ALA A 93 5.39 -13.62 -11.35
C ALA A 93 5.56 -12.44 -12.31
N GLU A 94 4.77 -12.40 -13.38
CA GLU A 94 4.77 -11.30 -14.35
C GLU A 94 4.27 -9.99 -13.72
N LEU A 95 3.21 -10.04 -12.90
CA LEU A 95 2.75 -8.87 -12.13
C LEU A 95 3.86 -8.31 -11.23
N ARG A 96 4.60 -9.18 -10.54
CA ARG A 96 5.74 -8.78 -9.70
C ARG A 96 6.86 -8.16 -10.53
N HIS A 97 7.25 -8.81 -11.62
CA HIS A 97 8.28 -8.30 -12.52
C HIS A 97 7.94 -6.90 -13.02
N ASN A 98 6.69 -6.66 -13.43
CA ASN A 98 6.26 -5.35 -13.90
C ASN A 98 6.26 -4.28 -12.81
N LEU A 99 5.90 -4.63 -11.57
CA LEU A 99 6.02 -3.71 -10.41
C LEU A 99 7.48 -3.35 -10.13
N ASP A 100 8.39 -4.32 -10.16
CA ASP A 100 9.83 -4.10 -9.94
C ASP A 100 10.41 -3.21 -11.05
N ALA A 101 10.03 -3.46 -12.31
CA ALA A 101 10.45 -2.65 -13.46
C ALA A 101 9.94 -1.21 -13.38
N MET A 102 8.67 -1.03 -12.98
CA MET A 102 8.09 0.29 -12.77
C MET A 102 8.81 1.09 -11.69
N GLU A 103 9.14 0.45 -10.56
CA GLU A 103 9.90 1.09 -9.50
C GLU A 103 11.29 1.51 -10.00
N ALA A 104 11.99 0.63 -10.71
CA ALA A 104 13.29 0.96 -11.30
C ALA A 104 13.23 2.15 -12.28
N ILE A 105 12.20 2.19 -13.15
CA ILE A 105 11.97 3.31 -14.07
C ILE A 105 11.64 4.59 -13.29
N HIS A 106 10.80 4.50 -12.25
CA HIS A 106 10.48 5.63 -11.38
C HIS A 106 11.73 6.21 -10.72
N GLN A 107 12.54 5.37 -10.09
CA GLN A 107 13.79 5.79 -9.43
C GLN A 107 14.76 6.42 -10.43
N LYS A 108 14.94 5.83 -11.62
CA LYS A 108 15.81 6.39 -12.66
C LYS A 108 15.33 7.77 -13.12
N HIS A 109 14.02 7.97 -13.26
CA HIS A 109 13.47 9.27 -13.60
C HIS A 109 13.72 10.30 -12.49
N MET A 110 13.51 9.93 -11.22
CA MET A 110 13.75 10.80 -10.07
C MET A 110 15.22 11.17 -9.87
N GLN A 111 16.16 10.30 -10.27
CA GLN A 111 17.60 10.60 -10.24
C GLN A 111 18.05 11.56 -11.35
N ALA A 112 17.31 11.62 -12.46
CA ALA A 112 17.61 12.48 -13.60
C ALA A 112 16.97 13.87 -13.50
N MET A 113 16.05 14.07 -12.57
CA MET A 113 15.46 15.37 -12.23
C MET A 113 16.26 16.06 -11.13
#